data_AF-A0A969YLJ8-F1
#
_entry.id   AF-A0A969YLJ8-F1
#
_cell.length_a   1.000
_cell.length_b   1.000
_cell.length_c   1.000
_cell.angle_alpha   90.00
_cell.angle_beta   90.00
_cell.angle_gamma   90.00
#
_symmetry.space_group_name_H-M   'P 1'
#
loop_
_entity.id
_entity.type
_entity.pdbx_description
1 polymer ?
#
loop_
_entity_poly.entity_id
_entity_poly.type
_entity_poly.pdbx_seq_one_letter_code
_entity_poly.pdbx_strand_id
1 'polypeptide(L)'
;MPTILLILGWRLFFYANEGSEPIHVHCRKGDMECKYWLDPHNFDIEEAFAYNLSPADKRQIRKIIYEHFEYIEQQWEEFQRRSRQ
;
A
#
# COMPACT_ATOMS: atom_id res chain seq x y z
N MET A 1 3.03 0.12 -12.90
CA MET A 1 2.26 0.24 -11.64
C MET A 1 0.98 -0.57 -11.76
N PRO A 2 1.01 -1.87 -11.42
CA PRO A 2 -0.23 -2.64 -11.29
C PRO A 2 -1.04 -2.09 -10.12
N THR A 3 -2.31 -1.79 -10.37
CA THR A 3 -3.27 -1.53 -9.30
C THR A 3 -3.65 -2.87 -8.70
N ILE A 4 -3.51 -3.01 -7.38
CA ILE A 4 -3.89 -4.24 -6.67
C ILE A 4 -5.30 -4.14 -6.08
N LEU A 5 -5.72 -2.94 -5.65
CA LEU A 5 -7.05 -2.69 -5.10
C LEU A 5 -7.58 -1.33 -5.55
N LEU A 6 -8.90 -1.25 -5.73
CA LEU A 6 -9.64 -0.01 -5.92
C LEU A 6 -10.91 -0.03 -5.06
N ILE A 7 -10.88 0.65 -3.92
CA ILE A 7 -11.95 0.61 -2.90
C ILE A 7 -12.28 2.02 -2.44
N LEU A 8 -13.55 2.44 -2.50
CA LEU A 8 -14.01 3.77 -2.05
C LEU A 8 -13.21 4.94 -2.66
N GLY A 9 -12.76 4.77 -3.91
CA GLY A 9 -11.93 5.72 -4.64
C GLY A 9 -10.43 5.68 -4.29
N TRP A 10 -10.01 4.86 -3.33
CA TRP A 10 -8.61 4.59 -3.04
C TRP A 10 -8.06 3.55 -4.00
N ARG A 11 -7.03 3.94 -4.75
CA ARG A 11 -6.23 3.07 -5.59
C ARG A 11 -4.97 2.66 -4.81
N LEU A 12 -4.77 1.36 -4.61
CA LEU A 12 -3.56 0.81 -4.00
C LEU A 12 -2.70 0.15 -5.07
N PHE A 13 -1.39 0.38 -5.05
CA PHE A 13 -0.46 -0.08 -6.08
C PHE A 13 1.00 -0.14 -5.60
N PHE A 14 1.86 -0.77 -6.40
CA PHE A 14 3.31 -0.84 -6.19
C PHE A 14 4.07 -0.14 -7.33
N TYR A 15 5.23 0.47 -7.05
CA TYR A 15 6.16 0.89 -8.09
C TYR A 15 7.19 -0.21 -8.38
N ALA A 16 7.57 -0.35 -9.64
CA ALA A 16 8.46 -1.42 -10.10
C ALA A 16 9.95 -1.17 -9.84
N ASN A 17 10.32 0.07 -9.53
CA ASN A 17 11.69 0.53 -9.38
C ASN A 17 12.08 0.78 -7.90
N GLU A 18 11.39 0.16 -6.95
CA GLU A 18 11.66 0.32 -5.51
C GLU A 18 12.67 -0.71 -4.96
N GLY A 19 13.31 -1.49 -5.84
CA GLY A 19 14.48 -2.29 -5.50
C GLY A 19 14.25 -3.31 -4.38
N SER A 20 15.09 -3.24 -3.33
CA SER A 20 15.09 -4.15 -2.17
C SER A 20 14.36 -3.58 -0.96
N GLU A 21 13.43 -2.64 -1.16
CA GLU A 21 12.65 -2.08 -0.07
C GLU A 21 11.78 -3.14 0.64
N PRO A 22 11.49 -2.97 1.94
CA PRO A 22 10.51 -3.79 2.66
C PRO A 22 9.13 -3.76 2.02
N ILE A 23 8.23 -4.64 2.45
CA ILE A 23 6.84 -4.67 1.95
C ILE A 23 6.17 -3.32 2.21
N HIS A 24 5.58 -2.73 1.16
CA HIS A 24 4.85 -1.47 1.29
C HIS A 24 3.82 -1.29 0.19
N VAL A 25 2.90 -0.36 0.41
CA VAL A 25 1.86 -0.01 -0.55
C VAL A 25 1.72 1.50 -0.70
N HIS A 26 1.56 1.94 -1.94
CA HIS A 26 1.19 3.31 -2.29
C HIS A 26 -0.30 3.39 -2.48
N CYS A 27 -0.90 4.44 -1.96
CA CYS A 27 -2.33 4.65 -1.94
C CYS A 27 -2.63 6.05 -2.49
N ARG A 28 -3.59 6.14 -3.41
CA ARG A 28 -3.99 7.43 -4.00
C ARG A 28 -5.51 7.55 -4.12
N LYS A 29 -6.04 8.74 -3.84
CA LYS A 29 -7.45 9.10 -4.06
C LYS A 29 -7.56 10.57 -4.43
N GLY A 30 -7.92 10.87 -5.68
CA GLY A 30 -7.92 12.25 -6.19
C GLY A 30 -6.50 12.84 -6.18
N ASP A 31 -6.34 13.94 -5.45
CA ASP A 31 -5.08 14.65 -5.18
C ASP A 31 -4.41 14.21 -3.87
N MET A 32 -4.97 13.23 -3.15
CA MET A 32 -4.40 12.64 -1.94
C MET A 32 -3.49 11.47 -2.27
N GLU A 33 -2.34 11.38 -1.59
CA GLU A 33 -1.36 10.31 -1.77
C GLU A 33 -0.68 9.92 -0.45
N CYS A 34 -0.49 8.63 -0.21
CA CYS A 34 0.26 8.14 0.94
C CYS A 34 0.97 6.82 0.65
N LYS A 35 2.01 6.55 1.45
CA LYS A 35 2.79 5.30 1.43
C LYS A 35 2.79 4.72 2.84
N TYR A 36 2.55 3.41 2.95
CA TYR A 36 2.63 2.67 4.20
C TYR A 36 3.59 1.50 4.06
N TRP A 37 4.50 1.36 5.03
CA TRP A 37 5.27 0.14 5.23
C TRP A 37 4.38 -0.89 5.92
N LEU A 38 4.48 -2.16 5.51
CA LEU A 38 3.82 -3.27 6.17
C LEU A 38 4.85 -4.05 6.97
N ASP A 39 4.49 -4.40 8.20
CA ASP A 39 5.20 -5.36 9.04
C ASP A 39 4.32 -6.61 9.19
N PRO A 40 4.52 -7.64 8.35
CA PRO A 40 3.73 -8.85 8.42
C PRO A 40 3.95 -9.66 9.70
N HIS A 41 5.11 -9.54 10.33
CA HIS A 41 5.40 -10.27 11.55
C HIS A 41 4.58 -9.76 12.74
N ASN A 42 4.31 -8.46 12.78
CA ASN A 42 3.53 -7.82 13.82
C ASN A 42 2.08 -7.50 13.40
N PHE A 43 1.70 -7.82 12.16
CA PHE A 43 0.41 -7.43 11.56
C PHE A 43 0.14 -5.92 11.72
N ASP A 44 1.15 -5.10 11.41
CA ASP A 44 1.08 -3.64 11.61
C ASP A 44 1.53 -2.84 10.39
N ILE A 45 1.19 -1.55 10.36
CA ILE A 45 1.58 -0.62 9.30
C ILE A 45 2.11 0.70 9.86
N GLU A 46 3.21 1.16 9.25
CA GLU A 46 3.83 2.45 9.54
C GLU A 46 3.61 3.43 8.38
N GLU A 47 3.20 4.66 8.69
CA GLU A 47 3.06 5.72 7.69
C GLU A 47 4.44 6.22 7.27
N ALA A 48 4.83 5.94 6.02
CA ALA A 48 6.08 6.45 5.45
C ALA A 48 5.93 7.90 4.98
N PHE A 49 4.78 8.20 4.38
CA PHE A 49 4.47 9.50 3.80
C PHE A 49 2.96 9.69 3.65
N ALA A 50 2.49 10.94 3.78
CA ALA A 50 1.12 11.33 3.53
C ALA A 50 1.05 12.77 2.99
N TYR A 51 0.25 12.97 1.93
CA TYR A 51 0.02 14.25 1.28
C TYR A 51 -1.47 14.52 1.06
N ASN A 52 -1.92 15.67 1.54
CA ASN A 52 -3.31 16.16 1.43
C ASN A 52 -4.38 15.26 2.08
N LEU A 53 -4.02 14.40 3.05
CA LEU A 53 -4.98 13.56 3.77
C LEU A 53 -5.49 14.24 5.05
N SER A 54 -6.81 14.25 5.23
CA SER A 54 -7.38 14.55 6.55
C SER A 54 -7.20 13.37 7.52
N PRO A 55 -7.39 13.58 8.84
CA PRO A 55 -7.41 12.47 9.79
C PRO A 55 -8.47 11.39 9.48
N ALA A 56 -9.60 11.76 8.85
CA ALA A 56 -10.61 10.81 8.43
C ALA A 56 -10.14 9.95 7.25
N ASP A 57 -9.46 10.57 6.28
CA ASP A 57 -8.87 9.88 5.14
C ASP A 57 -7.81 8.88 5.59
N LYS A 58 -6.93 9.28 6.52
CA LYS A 58 -5.93 8.40 7.12
C LYS A 58 -6.57 7.19 7.80
N ARG A 59 -7.64 7.38 8.58
CA ARG A 59 -8.37 6.27 9.20
C ARG A 59 -9.00 5.35 8.17
N GLN A 60 -9.58 5.90 7.10
CA GLN A 60 -10.20 5.11 6.03
C GLN A 60 -9.16 4.26 5.30
N ILE A 61 -8.03 4.84 4.87
CA ILE A 61 -7.02 4.08 4.14
C ILE A 61 -6.33 3.04 5.02
N ARG A 62 -6.03 3.37 6.29
CA ARG A 62 -5.50 2.37 7.25
C ARG A 62 -6.46 1.21 7.43
N LYS A 63 -7.76 1.48 7.57
CA LYS A 63 -8.78 0.42 7.67
C LYS A 63 -8.78 -0.48 6.43
N ILE A 64 -8.76 0.11 5.22
CA ILE A 64 -8.67 -0.65 3.96
C ILE A 64 -7.41 -1.52 3.92
N ILE A 65 -6.26 -0.98 4.35
CA ILE A 65 -5.00 -1.74 4.37
C ILE A 65 -5.08 -2.92 5.35
N TYR A 66 -5.57 -2.72 6.58
CA TYR A 66 -5.72 -3.82 7.54
C TYR A 66 -6.74 -4.87 7.09
N GLU A 67 -7.87 -4.46 6.51
CA GLU A 67 -8.89 -5.40 6.00
C GLU A 67 -8.37 -6.27 4.85
N HIS A 68 -7.34 -5.80 4.13
CA HIS A 68 -6.75 -6.49 2.99
C HIS A 68 -5.25 -6.81 3.19
N PHE A 69 -4.80 -6.88 4.44
CA PHE A 69 -3.36 -6.95 4.77
C PHE A 69 -2.67 -8.15 4.11
N GLU A 70 -3.19 -9.36 4.35
CA GLU A 70 -2.65 -10.60 3.78
C GLU A 70 -2.67 -10.61 2.24
N TYR A 71 -3.71 -10.01 1.65
CA TYR A 71 -3.80 -9.89 0.20
C TYR A 71 -2.71 -8.97 -0.35
N ILE A 72 -2.48 -7.82 0.29
CA ILE A 72 -1.43 -6.88 -0.11
C ILE A 72 -0.05 -7.54 0.01
N GLU A 73 0.20 -8.29 1.09
CA GLU A 73 1.43 -9.06 1.26
C GLU A 73 1.63 -10.09 0.13
N GLN A 74 0.62 -10.91 -0.17
CA GLN A 74 0.69 -11.89 -1.27
C GLN A 74 0.94 -11.23 -2.62
N GLN A 75 0.27 -10.11 -2.91
CA GLN A 75 0.47 -9.36 -4.15
C GLN A 75 1.88 -8.77 -4.23
N TRP A 76 2.46 -8.34 -3.10
CA TRP A 76 3.83 -7.86 -3.06
C TRP A 76 4.83 -8.96 -3.41
N GLU A 77 4.68 -10.15 -2.83
CA GLU A 77 5.55 -11.29 -3.15
C GLU A 77 5.47 -11.70 -4.62
N GLU A 78 4.25 -11.74 -5.18
CA GLU A 78 4.03 -12.05 -6.58
C GLU A 78 4.67 -10.97 -7.49
N PHE A 79 4.50 -9.70 -7.14
CA PHE A 79 5.08 -8.58 -7.86
C PHE A 79 6.62 -8.61 -7.86
N GLN A 80 7.23 -8.87 -6.71
CA GLN A 80 8.69 -9.02 -6.57
C GLN A 80 9.23 -10.19 -7.38
N ARG A 81 8.52 -11.33 -7.38
CA ARG A 81 8.89 -12.52 -8.17
C ARG A 81 8.86 -12.27 -9.69
N ARG A 82 7.89 -11.47 -10.15
CA ARG A 82 7.78 -11.06 -11.57
C ARG A 82 8.84 -10.03 -11.96
N SER A 83 9.24 -9.15 -11.04
CA SER A 83 10.19 -8.07 -11.31
C SER A 83 11.65 -8.51 -11.31
N ARG A 84 11.96 -9.72 -10.83
CA ARG A 84 13.30 -10.32 -10.80
C ARG A 84 13.60 -11.25 -11.99
N GLN A 85 12.63 -11.46 -12.88
CA GLN A 85 12.78 -12.23 -14.13
C GLN A 85 13.05 -11.27 -15.28
#